data_AF-A0A859FIG8-F1
#
_entry.id   AF-A0A859FIG8-F1
#
_cell.length_a   1.000
_cell.length_b   1.000
_cell.length_c   1.000
_cell.angle_alpha   90.00
_cell.angle_beta   90.00
_cell.angle_gamma   90.00
#
_symmetry.space_group_name_H-M   'P 1'
#
loop_
_entity.id
_entity.type
_entity.pdbx_description
1 polymer ?
#
loop_
_entity_poly.entity_id
_entity_poly.type
_entity_poly.pdbx_seq_one_letter_code
_entity_poly.pdbx_strand_id
1 'polypeptide(L)'
;MNVGVGLGEIFVFLLIYGLLMSFLLRSMAVSRKRGYYLKLSILLVLYISITIFIWTRYKAEENHVNSHSGLDPISYTNEALLMIGGFTAFNLLLIVVGVYLNKRSNHT
;
A
#
# COMPACT_ATOMS: atom_id res chain seq x y z
N MET A 1 -13.58 14.79 -20.47
CA MET A 1 -13.32 13.35 -20.73
C MET A 1 -13.07 12.68 -19.40
N ASN A 2 -13.74 11.56 -19.13
CA ASN A 2 -13.76 10.88 -17.83
C ASN A 2 -12.37 10.64 -17.25
N VAL A 3 -11.98 11.44 -16.26
CA VAL A 3 -10.84 11.18 -15.36
C VAL A 3 -11.34 10.18 -14.30
N GLY A 4 -11.76 9.00 -14.74
CA GLY A 4 -12.20 7.89 -13.88
C GLY A 4 -11.05 6.98 -13.43
N VAL A 5 -9.81 7.36 -13.73
CA VAL A 5 -8.55 6.71 -13.30
C VAL A 5 -8.06 7.35 -11.97
N GLY A 6 -9.00 7.91 -11.20
CA GLY A 6 -8.76 8.69 -9.98
C GLY A 6 -9.26 7.91 -8.77
N LEU A 7 -8.35 7.59 -7.84
CA LEU A 7 -8.63 6.96 -6.53
C LEU A 7 -9.19 5.52 -6.55
N GLY A 8 -10.21 5.20 -7.35
CA GLY A 8 -10.82 3.86 -7.39
C GLY A 8 -9.84 2.75 -7.75
N GLU A 9 -8.96 3.00 -8.72
CA GLU A 9 -7.89 2.05 -9.07
C GLU A 9 -6.86 1.89 -7.95
N ILE A 10 -6.55 2.98 -7.23
CA ILE A 10 -5.64 2.92 -6.08
C ILE A 10 -6.25 2.01 -4.99
N PHE A 11 -7.56 2.10 -4.75
CA PHE A 11 -8.28 1.18 -3.87
C PHE A 11 -8.22 -0.27 -4.34
N VAL A 12 -8.38 -0.54 -5.64
CA VAL A 12 -8.26 -1.90 -6.19
C VAL A 12 -6.84 -2.43 -6.02
N PHE A 13 -5.81 -1.63 -6.29
CA PHE A 13 -4.41 -2.01 -6.06
C PHE A 13 -4.11 -2.27 -4.59
N LEU A 14 -4.66 -1.46 -3.68
CA LEU A 14 -4.56 -1.66 -2.23
C LEU A 14 -5.21 -2.97 -1.78
N LEU A 15 -6.35 -3.33 -2.37
CA LEU A 15 -7.09 -4.54 -2.03
C LEU A 15 -6.37 -5.79 -2.54
N ILE A 16 -5.89 -5.78 -3.79
CA ILE A 16 -5.03 -6.83 -4.36
C ILE A 16 -3.75 -6.99 -3.51
N TYR A 17 -3.13 -5.87 -3.13
CA TYR A 17 -1.96 -5.88 -2.26
C TYR A 17 -2.27 -6.47 -0.88
N GLY A 18 -3.40 -6.10 -0.25
CA GLY A 18 -3.82 -6.63 1.04
C GLY A 18 -4.05 -8.15 1.02
N LEU A 19 -4.64 -8.66 -0.07
CA LEU A 19 -4.80 -10.11 -0.29
C LEU A 19 -3.45 -10.81 -0.46
N LEU A 20 -2.54 -10.23 -1.24
CA LEU A 20 -1.18 -10.76 -1.44
C LEU A 20 -0.39 -10.77 -0.12
N MET A 21 -0.48 -9.69 0.66
CA MET A 21 0.14 -9.55 1.97
C MET A 21 -0.37 -10.63 2.93
N SER A 22 -1.69 -10.82 2.98
CA SER A 22 -2.34 -11.83 3.83
C SER A 22 -1.94 -13.25 3.44
N PHE A 23 -1.89 -13.54 2.13
CA PHE A 23 -1.41 -14.82 1.60
C PHE A 23 0.06 -15.08 1.98
N LEU A 24 0.92 -14.07 1.80
CA LEU A 24 2.34 -14.17 2.14
C LEU A 24 2.54 -14.39 3.64
N LEU A 25 1.83 -13.65 4.50
CA LEU A 25 1.86 -13.80 5.96
C LEU A 25 1.37 -15.18 6.42
N ARG A 26 0.30 -15.72 5.83
CA ARG A 26 -0.17 -17.08 6.12
C ARG A 26 0.86 -18.13 5.69
N SER A 27 1.47 -17.94 4.52
CA SER A 27 2.47 -18.86 3.99
C SER A 27 3.83 -18.78 4.72
N MET A 28 4.11 -17.70 5.46
CA MET A 28 5.32 -17.56 6.27
C MET A 28 5.35 -18.56 7.43
N ALA A 29 4.19 -18.95 7.98
CA ALA A 29 4.09 -19.89 9.10
C ALA A 29 4.66 -21.28 8.80
N VAL A 30 4.66 -21.69 7.53
CA VAL A 30 5.05 -23.05 7.10
C VAL A 30 6.50 -23.10 6.59
N SER A 31 7.19 -21.95 6.48
CA SER A 31 8.45 -21.86 5.74
C SER A 31 9.69 -21.94 6.64
N ARG A 32 10.74 -22.66 6.19
CA ARG A 32 12.07 -22.66 6.84
C ARG A 32 12.61 -21.22 6.94
N LYS A 33 13.48 -20.95 7.93
CA LYS A 33 14.06 -19.61 8.23
C LYS A 33 14.44 -18.79 6.98
N ARG A 34 15.02 -19.41 5.95
CA ARG A 34 15.44 -18.73 4.70
C ARG A 34 14.25 -18.22 3.86
N GLY A 35 13.15 -18.97 3.78
CA GLY A 35 11.93 -18.58 3.08
C GLY A 35 11.14 -17.49 3.80
N TYR A 36 11.27 -17.40 5.12
CA TYR A 36 10.69 -16.32 5.93
C TYR A 36 11.31 -14.96 5.58
N TYR A 37 12.65 -14.85 5.59
CA TYR A 37 13.34 -13.60 5.27
C TYR A 37 13.09 -13.14 3.83
N LEU A 38 13.08 -14.05 2.85
CA LEU A 38 12.77 -13.72 1.47
C LEU A 38 11.39 -13.07 1.32
N LYS A 39 10.37 -13.67 1.95
CA LYS A 39 9.00 -13.14 1.92
C LYS A 39 8.93 -11.77 2.60
N LEU A 40 9.67 -11.56 3.68
CA LEU A 40 9.70 -10.29 4.40
C LEU A 40 10.35 -9.18 3.55
N SER A 41 11.43 -9.50 2.82
CA SER A 41 12.03 -8.58 1.85
C SER A 41 11.07 -8.22 0.72
N ILE A 42 10.29 -9.18 0.20
CA ILE A 42 9.27 -8.91 -0.83
C ILE A 42 8.20 -7.95 -0.31
N LEU A 43 7.71 -8.17 0.92
CA LEU A 43 6.72 -7.29 1.54
C LEU A 43 7.25 -5.85 1.69
N LEU A 44 8.51 -5.72 2.11
CA LEU A 44 9.17 -4.43 2.28
C LEU A 44 9.34 -3.70 0.94
N VAL A 45 9.79 -4.41 -0.10
CA VAL A 45 9.93 -3.85 -1.45
C VAL A 45 8.58 -3.38 -1.97
N LEU A 46 7.52 -4.18 -1.82
CA LEU A 46 6.19 -3.79 -2.26
C LEU A 46 5.66 -2.56 -1.52
N TYR A 47 5.86 -2.48 -0.21
CA TYR A 47 5.47 -1.32 0.59
C TYR A 47 6.15 -0.03 0.09
N ILE A 48 7.47 -0.10 -0.16
CA ILE A 48 8.24 1.03 -0.68
C ILE A 48 7.73 1.43 -2.07
N SER A 49 7.53 0.46 -2.97
CA SER A 49 7.04 0.70 -4.33
C SER A 49 5.67 1.38 -4.33
N ILE A 50 4.73 0.94 -3.49
CA ILE A 50 3.40 1.55 -3.38
C ILE A 50 3.49 2.96 -2.80
N THR A 51 4.34 3.18 -1.78
CA THR A 51 4.55 4.50 -1.19
C THR A 51 5.09 5.49 -2.23
N ILE A 52 6.09 5.08 -3.01
CA ILE A 52 6.63 5.89 -4.12
C ILE A 52 5.55 6.15 -5.16
N PHE A 53 4.75 5.14 -5.52
CA PHE A 53 3.67 5.30 -6.50
C PHE A 53 2.60 6.29 -6.03
N ILE A 54 2.17 6.23 -4.78
CA ILE A 54 1.22 7.19 -4.21
C ILE A 54 1.80 8.61 -4.34
N TRP A 55 3.05 8.81 -3.91
CA TRP A 55 3.71 10.11 -3.97
C TRP A 55 3.79 10.67 -5.40
N THR A 56 4.25 9.85 -6.36
CA THR A 56 4.40 10.29 -7.75
C THR A 56 3.07 10.62 -8.40
N ARG A 57 1.98 9.90 -8.07
CA ARG A 57 0.64 10.21 -8.58
C ARG A 57 0.13 11.56 -8.06
N TYR A 58 0.27 11.83 -6.76
CA TYR A 58 -0.13 13.12 -6.20
C TYR A 58 0.70 14.28 -6.76
N LYS A 59 2.01 14.11 -6.97
CA LYS A 59 2.86 15.15 -7.58
C LYS A 59 2.62 15.33 -9.08
N ALA A 60 2.28 14.26 -9.80
CA ALA A 60 1.87 14.39 -11.20
C ALA A 60 0.58 15.20 -11.32
N GLU A 61 -0.40 14.95 -10.45
CA GLU A 61 -1.66 15.71 -10.45
C GLU A 61 -1.45 17.16 -10.01
N GLU A 62 -0.62 17.41 -8.99
CA GLU A 62 -0.23 18.77 -8.57
C GLU A 62 0.37 19.56 -9.73
N ASN A 63 1.33 18.96 -10.45
CA ASN A 63 1.95 19.59 -11.61
C ASN A 63 0.94 19.82 -12.74
N HIS A 64 0.05 18.86 -13.01
CA HIS A 64 -0.96 18.97 -14.06
C HIS A 64 -1.92 20.13 -13.78
N VAL A 65 -2.47 20.22 -12.57
CA VAL A 65 -3.40 21.28 -12.16
C VAL A 65 -2.69 22.64 -12.15
N ASN A 66 -1.49 22.73 -11.57
CA ASN A 66 -0.78 24.00 -11.46
C ASN A 66 -0.29 24.54 -12.81
N SER A 67 -0.01 23.68 -13.78
CA SER A 67 0.44 24.11 -15.11
C SER A 67 -0.69 24.46 -16.08
N HIS A 68 -1.92 24.01 -15.83
CA HIS A 68 -3.04 24.15 -16.78
C HIS A 68 -4.26 24.91 -16.24
N SER A 69 -4.36 25.17 -14.92
CA SER A 69 -5.57 25.78 -14.34
C SER A 69 -5.63 27.30 -14.46
N GLY A 70 -4.47 27.98 -14.56
CA GLY A 70 -4.41 29.45 -14.46
C GLY A 70 -4.83 30.00 -13.09
N LEU A 71 -5.00 29.13 -12.09
CA LEU A 71 -5.30 29.46 -10.71
C LEU A 71 -4.01 29.51 -9.88
N ASP A 72 -4.11 30.03 -8.66
CA ASP A 72 -3.00 30.00 -7.71
C ASP A 72 -2.55 28.55 -7.47
N PRO A 73 -1.22 28.33 -7.35
CA PRO A 73 -0.68 26.99 -7.21
C PRO A 73 -1.17 26.34 -5.91
N ILE A 74 -1.71 25.14 -6.06
CA ILE A 74 -2.14 24.29 -4.95
C ILE A 74 -1.09 23.22 -4.67
N SER A 75 -1.06 22.71 -3.43
CA SER A 75 -0.21 21.57 -3.09
C SER A 75 -1.06 20.41 -2.56
N TYR A 76 -0.77 19.21 -3.07
CA TYR A 76 -1.38 17.96 -2.62
C TYR A 76 -0.49 17.16 -1.67
N THR A 77 0.52 17.80 -1.06
CA THR A 77 1.47 17.11 -0.18
C THR A 77 0.78 16.54 1.07
N ASN A 78 -0.20 17.25 1.65
CA ASN A 78 -0.88 16.78 2.86
C ASN A 78 -1.78 15.57 2.56
N GLU A 79 -2.46 15.59 1.43
CA GLU A 79 -3.31 14.51 0.93
C GLU A 79 -2.48 13.27 0.62
N ALA A 80 -1.31 13.44 0.00
CA ALA A 80 -0.35 12.37 -0.22
C ALA A 80 0.12 11.75 1.09
N LEU A 81 0.49 12.57 2.09
CA LEU A 81 0.93 12.10 3.40
C LEU A 81 -0.19 11.39 4.16
N LEU A 82 -1.43 11.88 4.10
CA LEU A 82 -2.60 11.22 4.69
C LEU A 82 -2.85 9.85 4.06
N MET A 83 -2.75 9.76 2.73
CA MET A 83 -2.92 8.50 2.01
C MET A 83 -1.82 7.48 2.37
N ILE A 84 -0.57 7.92 2.44
CA ILE A 84 0.56 7.08 2.88
C ILE A 84 0.34 6.65 4.35
N GLY A 85 -0.06 7.57 5.23
CA GLY A 85 -0.36 7.26 6.63
C GLY A 85 -1.46 6.21 6.78
N GLY A 86 -2.56 6.35 6.03
CA GLY A 86 -3.64 5.36 5.97
C GLY A 86 -3.17 4.02 5.43
N PHE A 87 -2.35 4.01 4.39
CA PHE A 87 -1.74 2.79 3.84
C PHE A 87 -0.84 2.08 4.84
N THR A 88 -0.04 2.83 5.60
CA THR A 88 0.82 2.29 6.66
C THR A 88 -0.01 1.69 7.80
N ALA A 89 -1.05 2.40 8.25
CA ALA A 89 -1.96 1.91 9.28
C ALA A 89 -2.66 0.61 8.84
N PHE A 90 -3.11 0.55 7.58
CA PHE A 90 -3.70 -0.64 6.98
C PHE A 90 -2.71 -1.82 6.95
N ASN A 91 -1.45 -1.58 6.56
CA ASN A 91 -0.40 -2.60 6.58
C ASN A 91 -0.14 -3.15 7.99
N LEU A 92 -0.05 -2.26 8.99
CA LEU A 92 0.12 -2.67 10.38
C LEU A 92 -1.04 -3.53 10.86
N LEU A 93 -2.28 -3.16 10.53
CA LEU A 93 -3.46 -3.95 10.84
C LEU A 93 -3.41 -5.33 10.18
N LEU A 94 -3.02 -5.41 8.90
CA LEU A 94 -2.85 -6.70 8.21
C LEU A 94 -1.77 -7.57 8.84
N ILE A 95 -0.66 -6.99 9.30
CA ILE A 95 0.39 -7.72 10.01
C ILE A 95 -0.16 -8.29 11.33
N VAL A 96 -0.87 -7.46 12.12
CA VAL A 96 -1.48 -7.91 13.38
C VAL A 96 -2.49 -9.03 13.13
N VAL A 97 -3.37 -8.87 12.14
CA VAL A 97 -4.36 -9.88 11.76
C VAL A 97 -3.67 -11.16 11.28
N GLY A 98 -2.63 -11.06 10.45
CA GLY A 98 -1.86 -12.19 9.96
C GLY A 98 -1.18 -12.97 11.09
N VAL A 99 -0.57 -12.27 12.05
CA VAL A 99 0.05 -12.90 13.24
C VAL A 99 -1.02 -13.56 14.12
N TYR A 100 -2.15 -12.90 14.36
CA TYR A 100 -3.26 -13.44 15.15
C TYR A 100 -3.82 -14.72 14.54
N LEU A 101 -4.09 -14.72 13.23
CA LEU A 101 -4.62 -15.88 12.51
C LEU A 101 -3.62 -17.05 12.51
N ASN A 102 -2.32 -16.78 12.32
CA ASN A 102 -1.28 -17.81 12.39
C ASN A 102 -1.17 -18.42 13.79
N LYS A 103 -1.27 -17.62 14.86
CA LYS A 103 -1.24 -18.13 16.23
C LYS A 103 -2.42 -19.06 16.50
N ARG A 104 -3.61 -18.73 16.00
CA ARG A 104 -4.82 -19.57 16.15
C ARG A 104 -4.74 -20.87 15.34
N SER A 105 -4.18 -20.82 14.13
CA SER A 105 -4.06 -22.00 13.26
C SER A 105 -3.09 -23.07 13.77
N ASN A 106 -2.14 -22.71 14.63
CA ASN A 106 -1.20 -23.68 15.25
C ASN A 106 -1.75 -24.32 16.54
N HIS A 107 -2.92 -23.90 17.02
CA HIS A 107 -3.57 -24.42 18.24
C HIS A 107 -4.74 -25.38 17.95
N THR A 108 -5.01 -25.70 16.69
CA THR A 108 -5.94 -26.74 16.21
C THR A 108 -5.16 -27.84 15.53
#